data_AF-A0A9P4U4S4-F1
#
_entry.id   AF-A0A9P4U4S4-F1
#
_cell.length_a   1.000
_cell.length_b   1.000
_cell.length_c   1.000
_cell.angle_alpha   90.00
_cell.angle_beta   90.00
_cell.angle_gamma   90.00
#
_symmetry.space_group_name_H-M   'P 1'
#
loop_
_entity.id
_entity.type
_entity.pdbx_description
1 polymer ?
#
loop_
_entity_poly.entity_id
_entity_poly.type
_entity_poly.pdbx_seq_one_letter_code
_entity_poly.pdbx_strand_id
1 'polypeptide(L)'
;MGPDALIPETRVLAIASHVVHGYVGNKMVTSVMQSLGCDVSAINTVHYSNHTAYKQVKGTKTSPDQILDLYEGLRQSNLNSFDVLLTGYMPSAHCVQAIGKIGRDIKFNAGTKPGSFFWVLDPVMGDNGKLYIPEDEVPEYKTLLREADLILPNQFEAELLSETTITDLDSLAAAIQVLHKKYQVPHVIITSLRLTRDNRTVSSRAPSRTTSKPTSANASGQQTPVESPHIDPARTHPASHSTQDGESERSNPATSETPDAENSTATKPPVEIEEQDEEIKNITIIGSTATSDFKPRLFRIDTPELPLFFSGTGDMFAALTIPRLIEAVHAASTPDADLTSKPSWRSPDDVPADELPLAKACQKVLASMQSILNKTAATCREKMAAYDTRAEKEGCGQGKEADEEKAKRRHLALMEASEVTVPRFIRELVHPPEVEKFKPTAVKEGEKVPESGG
;
A
#
# COMPACT_ATOMS: atom_id res chain seq x y z
N MET A 1 34.07 -7.63 -9.42
CA MET A 1 33.18 -6.88 -8.53
C MET A 1 33.99 -5.76 -7.91
N GLY A 2 33.52 -4.52 -7.98
CA GLY A 2 34.23 -3.40 -7.38
C GLY A 2 34.18 -3.47 -5.85
N PRO A 3 35.23 -3.04 -5.13
CA PRO A 3 35.34 -3.13 -3.66
C PRO A 3 34.35 -2.22 -2.87
N ASP A 4 33.42 -1.52 -3.53
CA ASP A 4 32.53 -0.50 -2.93
C ASP A 4 31.03 -0.88 -2.89
N ALA A 5 30.65 -2.13 -3.19
CA ALA A 5 29.24 -2.54 -3.10
C ALA A 5 28.83 -2.72 -1.62
N LEU A 6 28.13 -1.72 -1.07
CA LEU A 6 27.56 -1.72 0.29
C LEU A 6 26.52 -2.83 0.53
N ILE A 7 26.02 -3.46 -0.53
CA ILE A 7 25.04 -4.55 -0.49
C ILE A 7 25.72 -5.79 -1.09
N PRO A 8 25.86 -6.90 -0.34
CA PRO A 8 26.39 -8.15 -0.88
C PRO A 8 25.45 -8.74 -1.93
N GLU A 9 25.97 -9.67 -2.73
CA GLU A 9 25.15 -10.45 -3.65
C GLU A 9 23.98 -11.09 -2.89
N THR A 10 22.76 -10.71 -3.28
CA THR A 10 21.52 -11.08 -2.57
C THR A 10 20.51 -11.56 -3.61
N ARG A 11 20.05 -12.80 -3.47
CA ARG A 11 19.02 -13.39 -4.33
C ARG A 11 17.66 -13.26 -3.67
N VAL A 12 16.75 -12.60 -4.34
CA VAL A 12 15.40 -12.30 -3.87
C VAL A 12 14.38 -13.06 -4.70
N LEU A 13 13.48 -13.77 -4.03
CA LEU A 13 12.22 -14.20 -4.64
C LEU A 13 11.14 -13.17 -4.32
N ALA A 14 10.61 -12.50 -5.34
CA ALA A 14 9.52 -11.55 -5.21
C ALA A 14 8.20 -12.16 -5.73
N ILE A 15 7.20 -12.30 -4.86
CA ILE A 15 5.87 -12.82 -5.21
C ILE A 15 4.82 -11.73 -4.97
N ALA A 16 4.44 -11.03 -6.03
CA ALA A 16 3.52 -9.89 -5.98
C ALA A 16 2.80 -9.71 -7.34
N SER A 17 1.99 -8.66 -7.45
CA SER A 17 1.27 -8.33 -8.68
C SER A 17 2.20 -7.91 -9.83
N HIS A 18 1.73 -7.93 -11.08
CA HIS A 18 2.45 -7.36 -12.22
C HIS A 18 1.51 -6.60 -13.15
N VAL A 19 2.01 -5.49 -13.70
CA VAL A 19 1.31 -4.66 -14.70
C VAL A 19 2.18 -4.40 -15.93
N VAL A 20 1.55 -4.35 -17.10
CA VAL A 20 2.22 -3.98 -18.35
C VAL A 20 2.56 -2.48 -18.37
N HIS A 21 1.59 -1.61 -18.10
CA HIS A 21 1.76 -0.15 -18.00
C HIS A 21 1.72 0.33 -16.54
N GLY A 22 2.51 1.37 -16.25
CA GLY A 22 2.69 1.91 -14.90
C GLY A 22 3.73 1.16 -14.06
N TYR A 23 3.91 1.58 -12.80
CA TYR A 23 4.87 0.96 -11.87
C TYR A 23 4.19 0.58 -10.55
N VAL A 24 3.82 -0.69 -10.42
CA VAL A 24 3.36 -1.34 -9.17
C VAL A 24 3.85 -2.79 -9.14
N GLY A 25 3.74 -3.45 -7.99
CA GLY A 25 4.11 -4.85 -7.76
C GLY A 25 5.51 -5.19 -8.24
N ASN A 26 5.68 -6.36 -8.84
CA ASN A 26 6.94 -6.86 -9.35
C ASN A 26 7.60 -5.94 -10.40
N LYS A 27 6.85 -5.12 -11.14
CA LYS A 27 7.47 -4.16 -12.07
C LYS A 27 8.24 -3.06 -11.32
N MET A 28 7.69 -2.58 -10.21
CA MET A 28 8.34 -1.65 -9.29
C MET A 28 9.50 -2.36 -8.56
N VAL A 29 9.17 -3.47 -7.89
CA VAL A 29 10.07 -4.24 -7.03
C VAL A 29 11.34 -4.70 -7.75
N THR A 30 11.20 -5.34 -8.92
CA THR A 30 12.34 -5.83 -9.70
C THR A 30 13.22 -4.66 -10.17
N SER A 31 12.62 -3.58 -10.68
CA SER A 31 13.37 -2.41 -11.16
C SER A 31 14.21 -1.76 -10.05
N VAL A 32 13.60 -1.57 -8.87
CA VAL A 32 14.26 -0.93 -7.72
C VAL A 32 15.39 -1.82 -7.18
N MET A 33 15.11 -3.09 -6.88
CA MET A 33 16.10 -3.97 -6.24
C MET A 33 17.27 -4.32 -7.17
N GLN A 34 17.02 -4.50 -8.46
CA GLN A 34 18.10 -4.72 -9.43
C GLN A 34 19.00 -3.49 -9.59
N SER A 35 18.42 -2.28 -9.50
CA SER A 35 19.22 -1.04 -9.53
C SER A 35 20.16 -0.91 -8.31
N LEU A 36 19.85 -1.61 -7.22
CA LEU A 36 20.64 -1.69 -5.99
C LEU A 36 21.54 -2.94 -5.92
N GLY A 37 21.60 -3.74 -6.99
CA GLY A 37 22.50 -4.89 -7.10
C GLY A 37 21.95 -6.22 -6.60
N CYS A 38 20.66 -6.30 -6.27
CA CYS A 38 20.02 -7.58 -5.94
C CYS A 38 19.70 -8.38 -7.22
N ASP A 39 19.84 -9.71 -7.16
CA ASP A 39 19.30 -10.61 -8.19
C ASP A 39 17.86 -10.98 -7.84
N VAL A 40 16.91 -10.74 -8.74
CA VAL A 40 15.48 -10.81 -8.44
C VAL A 40 14.78 -11.79 -9.36
N SER A 41 14.30 -12.88 -8.79
CA SER A 41 13.34 -13.79 -9.42
C SER A 41 11.92 -13.38 -9.06
N ALA A 42 11.04 -13.26 -10.04
CA ALA A 42 9.68 -12.75 -9.84
C ALA A 42 8.61 -13.78 -10.21
N ILE A 43 7.70 -14.10 -9.28
CA ILE A 43 6.45 -14.82 -9.55
C ILE A 43 5.30 -13.82 -9.51
N ASN A 44 4.59 -13.67 -10.62
CA ASN A 44 3.52 -12.68 -10.74
C ASN A 44 2.18 -13.30 -10.31
N THR A 45 1.55 -12.75 -9.27
CA THR A 45 0.25 -13.22 -8.77
C THR A 45 -0.92 -12.79 -9.67
N VAL A 46 -0.74 -11.69 -10.39
CA VAL A 46 -1.63 -11.22 -11.46
C VAL A 46 -0.79 -10.65 -12.61
N HIS A 47 -1.34 -10.67 -13.81
CA HIS A 47 -0.76 -10.01 -14.98
C HIS A 47 -1.81 -9.12 -15.63
N TYR A 48 -1.76 -7.83 -15.30
CA TYR A 48 -2.76 -6.83 -15.72
C TYR A 48 -2.21 -5.80 -16.70
N SER A 49 -3.10 -5.16 -17.46
CA SER A 49 -2.76 -4.09 -18.40
C SER A 49 -2.13 -2.87 -17.70
N ASN A 50 -2.67 -2.49 -16.54
CA ASN A 50 -2.31 -1.32 -15.75
C ASN A 50 -2.87 -1.47 -14.33
N HIS A 51 -2.47 -0.60 -13.41
CA HIS A 51 -3.00 -0.61 -12.04
C HIS A 51 -4.46 -0.11 -11.97
N THR A 52 -5.14 -0.44 -10.88
CA THR A 52 -6.59 -0.23 -10.69
C THR A 52 -7.00 1.23 -10.59
N ALA A 53 -6.11 2.15 -10.21
CA ALA A 53 -6.43 3.58 -10.17
C ALA A 53 -6.80 4.18 -11.55
N TYR A 54 -6.46 3.54 -12.66
CA TYR A 54 -6.98 3.89 -14.00
C TYR A 54 -8.47 3.55 -14.22
N LYS A 55 -9.12 2.84 -13.29
CA LYS A 55 -10.53 2.43 -13.28
C LYS A 55 -10.95 1.46 -14.41
N GLN A 56 -10.05 1.13 -15.33
CA GLN A 56 -10.25 0.13 -16.37
C GLN A 56 -9.03 -0.77 -16.41
N VAL A 57 -9.24 -2.07 -16.18
CA VAL A 57 -8.17 -3.07 -16.11
C VAL A 57 -8.60 -4.33 -16.84
N LYS A 58 -7.67 -4.93 -17.58
CA LYS A 58 -7.81 -6.26 -18.17
C LYS A 58 -6.60 -7.10 -17.80
N GLY A 59 -6.77 -8.42 -17.78
CA GLY A 59 -5.67 -9.36 -17.61
C GLY A 59 -6.09 -10.61 -16.88
N THR A 60 -5.13 -11.29 -16.25
CA THR A 60 -5.33 -12.61 -15.65
C THR A 60 -4.83 -12.66 -14.21
N LYS A 61 -5.42 -13.55 -13.42
CA LYS A 61 -4.95 -13.93 -12.09
C LYS A 61 -4.22 -15.28 -12.21
N THR A 62 -3.04 -15.39 -11.63
CA THR A 62 -2.30 -16.66 -11.57
C THR A 62 -2.93 -17.52 -10.49
N SER A 63 -3.30 -18.75 -10.82
CA SER A 63 -3.89 -19.68 -9.86
C SER A 63 -2.87 -20.16 -8.83
N PRO A 64 -3.31 -20.64 -7.65
CA PRO A 64 -2.42 -21.20 -6.63
C PRO A 64 -1.54 -22.34 -7.17
N ASP A 65 -2.11 -23.23 -7.99
CA ASP A 65 -1.38 -24.36 -8.58
C ASP A 65 -0.30 -23.87 -9.55
N GLN A 66 -0.60 -22.87 -10.39
CA GLN A 66 0.41 -22.28 -11.27
C GLN A 66 1.55 -21.60 -10.51
N ILE A 67 1.28 -20.96 -9.37
CA ILE A 67 2.32 -20.40 -8.49
C ILE A 67 3.22 -21.52 -7.95
N LEU A 68 2.63 -22.63 -7.50
CA LEU A 68 3.37 -23.79 -7.00
C LEU A 68 4.15 -24.50 -8.11
N ASP A 69 3.60 -24.62 -9.31
CA ASP A 69 4.27 -25.22 -10.48
C ASP A 69 5.52 -24.43 -10.88
N LEU A 70 5.45 -23.10 -10.87
CA LEU A 70 6.61 -22.24 -11.12
C LEU A 70 7.71 -22.48 -10.07
N TYR A 71 7.32 -22.51 -8.79
CA TYR A 71 8.28 -22.75 -7.72
C TYR A 71 8.88 -24.16 -7.78
N GLU A 72 8.07 -25.17 -8.11
CA GLU A 72 8.53 -26.54 -8.30
C GLU A 72 9.50 -26.64 -9.48
N GLY A 73 9.25 -25.94 -10.58
CA GLY A 73 10.21 -25.83 -11.69
C GLY A 73 11.56 -25.24 -11.28
N LEU A 74 11.56 -24.23 -10.39
CA LEU A 74 12.78 -23.68 -9.80
C LEU A 74 13.50 -24.74 -8.94
N ARG A 75 12.76 -25.49 -8.10
CA ARG A 75 13.33 -26.56 -7.27
C ARG A 75 13.97 -27.66 -8.11
N GLN A 76 13.27 -28.15 -9.13
CA GLN A 76 13.77 -29.19 -10.05
C GLN A 76 15.03 -28.75 -10.81
N SER A 77 15.18 -27.45 -11.02
CA SER A 77 16.34 -26.85 -11.68
C SER A 77 17.46 -26.45 -10.71
N ASN A 78 17.29 -26.67 -9.40
CA ASN A 78 18.18 -26.20 -8.33
C ASN A 78 18.37 -24.65 -8.31
N LEU A 79 17.31 -23.92 -8.65
CA LEU A 79 17.25 -22.45 -8.70
C LEU A 79 16.45 -21.85 -7.53
N ASN A 80 16.14 -22.63 -6.50
CA ASN A 80 15.30 -22.24 -5.36
C ASN A 80 16.10 -21.75 -4.14
N SER A 81 17.37 -21.41 -4.31
CA SER A 81 18.21 -20.88 -3.24
C SER A 81 18.08 -19.36 -3.21
N PHE A 82 17.29 -18.86 -2.26
CA PHE A 82 17.00 -17.44 -2.06
C PHE A 82 17.42 -17.00 -0.67
N ASP A 83 17.96 -15.78 -0.59
CA ASP A 83 18.40 -15.15 0.65
C ASP A 83 17.26 -14.29 1.23
N VAL A 84 16.35 -13.80 0.38
CA VAL A 84 15.18 -13.01 0.78
C VAL A 84 13.93 -13.46 0.04
N LEU A 85 12.79 -13.50 0.74
CA LEU A 85 11.46 -13.59 0.15
C LEU A 85 10.70 -12.28 0.40
N LEU A 86 10.24 -11.64 -0.67
CA LEU A 86 9.31 -10.52 -0.60
C LEU A 86 7.94 -10.97 -1.11
N THR A 87 6.91 -10.82 -0.30
CA THR A 87 5.53 -11.12 -0.69
C THR A 87 4.65 -9.89 -0.57
N GLY A 88 3.90 -9.58 -1.63
CA GLY A 88 2.95 -8.45 -1.68
C GLY A 88 1.52 -8.92 -1.97
N TYR A 89 0.82 -8.21 -2.88
CA TYR A 89 -0.57 -8.51 -3.25
C TYR A 89 -0.82 -9.98 -3.66
N MET A 90 -1.76 -10.63 -2.98
CA MET A 90 -2.23 -11.99 -3.26
C MET A 90 -3.73 -11.94 -3.58
N PRO A 91 -4.21 -12.56 -4.67
CA PRO A 91 -5.57 -12.32 -5.17
C PRO A 91 -6.64 -13.32 -4.66
N SER A 92 -6.28 -14.20 -3.71
CA SER A 92 -7.15 -15.20 -3.09
C SER A 92 -6.54 -15.82 -1.84
N ALA A 93 -7.37 -16.29 -0.91
CA ALA A 93 -6.97 -17.07 0.28
C ALA A 93 -6.08 -18.28 -0.08
N HIS A 94 -6.43 -18.99 -1.15
CA HIS A 94 -5.65 -20.12 -1.65
C HIS A 94 -4.27 -19.70 -2.18
N CYS A 95 -4.13 -18.50 -2.76
CA CYS A 95 -2.84 -17.95 -3.14
C CYS A 95 -2.00 -17.64 -1.89
N VAL A 96 -2.60 -17.09 -0.83
CA VAL A 96 -1.93 -16.85 0.46
C VAL A 96 -1.38 -18.16 1.02
N GLN A 97 -2.18 -19.23 1.02
CA GLN A 97 -1.77 -20.55 1.47
C GLN A 97 -0.63 -21.13 0.61
N ALA A 98 -0.71 -21.03 -0.72
CA ALA A 98 0.32 -21.51 -1.64
C ALA A 98 1.65 -20.80 -1.42
N ILE A 99 1.63 -19.46 -1.34
CA ILE A 99 2.81 -18.64 -1.06
C ILE A 99 3.36 -18.95 0.33
N GLY A 100 2.48 -19.19 1.30
CA GLY A 100 2.84 -19.67 2.63
C GLY A 100 3.61 -21.00 2.62
N LYS A 101 3.27 -21.93 1.72
CA LYS A 101 4.02 -23.19 1.53
C LYS A 101 5.41 -22.93 0.97
N ILE A 102 5.53 -22.03 -0.02
CA ILE A 102 6.81 -21.64 -0.62
C ILE A 102 7.74 -21.04 0.44
N GLY A 103 7.26 -20.03 1.19
CA GLY A 103 8.07 -19.38 2.22
C GLY A 103 8.55 -20.35 3.30
N ARG A 104 7.71 -21.31 3.71
CA ARG A 104 8.09 -22.37 4.66
C ARG A 104 9.14 -23.34 4.09
N ASP A 105 9.07 -23.72 2.81
CA ASP A 105 10.11 -24.56 2.17
C ASP A 105 11.46 -23.83 2.14
N ILE A 106 11.49 -22.56 1.71
CA ILE A 106 12.73 -21.77 1.67
C ILE A 106 13.31 -21.60 3.08
N LYS A 107 12.48 -21.22 4.06
CA LYS A 107 12.88 -21.06 5.46
C LYS A 107 13.42 -22.37 6.07
N PHE A 108 12.78 -23.50 5.76
CA PHE A 108 13.25 -24.82 6.20
C PHE A 108 14.64 -25.13 5.64
N ASN A 109 14.86 -24.88 4.35
CA ASN A 109 16.16 -25.09 3.69
C ASN A 109 17.27 -24.19 4.26
N ALA A 110 16.91 -22.99 4.74
CA ALA A 110 17.83 -22.05 5.39
C ALA A 110 18.07 -22.34 6.89
N GLY A 111 17.29 -23.22 7.52
CA GLY A 111 17.25 -23.39 8.98
C GLY A 111 18.56 -23.82 9.63
N THR A 112 19.53 -24.32 8.86
CA THR A 112 20.87 -24.69 9.37
C THR A 112 21.82 -23.50 9.52
N LYS A 113 21.49 -22.34 8.95
CA LYS A 113 22.32 -21.13 8.98
C LYS A 113 21.48 -19.92 9.40
N PRO A 114 21.42 -19.60 10.70
CA PRO A 114 20.70 -18.41 11.18
C PRO A 114 21.11 -17.14 10.43
N GLY A 115 20.14 -16.31 10.10
CA GLY A 115 20.34 -15.06 9.37
C GLY A 115 20.54 -15.20 7.84
N SER A 116 20.55 -16.43 7.29
CA SER A 116 20.73 -16.62 5.84
C SER A 116 19.45 -16.49 5.00
N PHE A 117 18.28 -16.39 5.65
CA PHE A 117 17.01 -16.16 4.98
C PHE A 117 16.21 -15.12 5.75
N PHE A 118 15.56 -14.22 5.01
CA PHE A 118 14.72 -13.16 5.57
C PHE A 118 13.42 -13.02 4.76
N TRP A 119 12.27 -13.06 5.43
CA TRP A 119 10.97 -12.89 4.77
C TRP A 119 10.34 -11.53 5.11
N VAL A 120 10.19 -10.69 4.08
CA VAL A 120 9.39 -9.47 4.11
C VAL A 120 7.97 -9.74 3.59
N LEU A 121 6.97 -9.52 4.44
CA LEU A 121 5.56 -9.63 4.10
C LEU A 121 4.92 -8.24 4.08
N ASP A 122 4.52 -7.79 2.89
CA ASP A 122 3.62 -6.64 2.71
C ASP A 122 2.18 -7.18 2.61
N PRO A 123 1.37 -7.07 3.67
CA PRO A 123 0.04 -7.67 3.73
C PRO A 123 -0.98 -6.78 3.02
N VAL A 124 -0.85 -6.63 1.70
CA VAL A 124 -1.69 -5.76 0.87
C VAL A 124 -3.15 -6.25 0.86
N MET A 125 -3.94 -5.78 1.81
CA MET A 125 -5.33 -6.20 2.02
C MET A 125 -6.32 -5.06 1.77
N GLY A 126 -5.93 -3.81 1.99
CA GLY A 126 -6.86 -2.68 1.90
C GLY A 126 -6.25 -1.37 2.37
N ASP A 127 -6.98 -0.28 2.17
CA ASP A 127 -6.59 1.05 2.63
C ASP A 127 -7.85 1.88 2.90
N ASN A 128 -7.73 2.96 3.66
CA ASN A 128 -8.83 3.90 3.94
C ASN A 128 -10.14 3.20 4.39
N GLY A 129 -9.99 2.20 5.27
CA GLY A 129 -11.11 1.49 5.87
C GLY A 129 -11.82 0.50 4.94
N LYS A 130 -11.25 0.18 3.77
CA LYS A 130 -11.85 -0.71 2.78
C LYS A 130 -10.87 -1.79 2.34
N LEU A 131 -11.34 -3.03 2.36
CA LEU A 131 -10.59 -4.15 1.79
C LEU A 131 -10.61 -4.11 0.26
N TYR A 132 -9.47 -4.44 -0.34
CA TYR A 132 -9.31 -4.73 -1.76
C TYR A 132 -9.47 -6.23 -2.05
N ILE A 133 -9.46 -7.05 -1.00
CA ILE A 133 -9.58 -8.50 -1.04
C ILE A 133 -10.86 -8.98 -0.34
N PRO A 134 -11.38 -10.17 -0.69
CA PRO A 134 -12.36 -10.88 0.12
C PRO A 134 -11.99 -10.99 1.61
N GLU A 135 -12.99 -10.86 2.49
CA GLU A 135 -12.79 -10.86 3.95
C GLU A 135 -12.20 -12.17 4.49
N ASP A 136 -12.44 -13.30 3.81
CA ASP A 136 -11.93 -14.63 4.15
C ASP A 136 -10.42 -14.79 3.92
N GLU A 137 -9.77 -13.84 3.24
CA GLU A 137 -8.31 -13.82 3.08
C GLU A 137 -7.56 -13.30 4.32
N VAL A 138 -8.20 -12.47 5.15
CA VAL A 138 -7.56 -11.87 6.32
C VAL A 138 -7.06 -12.91 7.33
N PRO A 139 -7.83 -13.97 7.67
CA PRO A 139 -7.34 -15.06 8.51
C PRO A 139 -6.11 -15.77 7.93
N GLU A 140 -6.04 -15.94 6.61
CA GLU A 140 -4.89 -16.59 5.95
C GLU A 140 -3.63 -15.74 6.08
N TYR A 141 -3.72 -14.41 5.88
CA TYR A 141 -2.61 -13.49 6.12
C TYR A 141 -2.10 -13.58 7.58
N LYS A 142 -2.99 -13.70 8.56
CA LYS A 142 -2.61 -13.88 9.97
C LYS A 142 -1.78 -15.14 10.21
N THR A 143 -2.00 -16.21 9.43
CA THR A 143 -1.20 -17.44 9.54
C THR A 143 0.25 -17.24 9.10
N LEU A 144 0.51 -16.29 8.20
CA LEU A 144 1.86 -16.00 7.68
C LEU A 144 2.69 -15.13 8.63
N LEU A 145 2.05 -14.40 9.56
CA LEU A 145 2.75 -13.42 10.41
C LEU A 145 3.90 -14.04 11.21
N ARG A 146 3.72 -15.26 11.75
CA ARG A 146 4.78 -15.95 12.50
C ARG A 146 5.94 -16.42 11.62
N GLU A 147 5.69 -16.51 10.31
CA GLU A 147 6.73 -16.93 9.37
C GLU A 147 7.61 -15.78 8.90
N ALA A 148 7.07 -14.55 8.87
CA ALA A 148 7.74 -13.35 8.41
C ALA A 148 8.72 -12.77 9.45
N ASP A 149 9.84 -12.24 8.96
CA ASP A 149 10.83 -11.51 9.76
C ASP A 149 10.51 -10.01 9.85
N LEU A 150 9.90 -9.46 8.79
CA LEU A 150 9.43 -8.09 8.70
C LEU A 150 8.04 -8.04 8.07
N ILE A 151 7.14 -7.28 8.68
CA ILE A 151 5.85 -6.93 8.05
C ILE A 151 5.74 -5.42 7.79
N LEU A 152 5.04 -5.06 6.71
CA LEU A 152 4.91 -3.68 6.23
C LEU A 152 3.45 -3.17 6.14
N PRO A 153 2.56 -3.44 7.12
CA PRO A 153 1.16 -3.01 7.01
C PRO A 153 1.02 -1.49 7.00
N ASN A 154 -0.01 -0.98 6.31
CA ASN A 154 -0.53 0.37 6.59
C ASN A 154 -1.35 0.38 7.89
N GLN A 155 -1.87 1.53 8.32
CA GLN A 155 -2.69 1.64 9.54
C GLN A 155 -3.86 0.65 9.54
N PHE A 156 -4.67 0.62 8.47
CA PHE A 156 -5.86 -0.22 8.39
C PHE A 156 -5.54 -1.71 8.46
N GLU A 157 -4.49 -2.14 7.76
CA GLU A 157 -4.01 -3.52 7.79
C GLU A 157 -3.49 -3.89 9.20
N ALA A 158 -2.79 -2.98 9.87
CA ALA A 158 -2.32 -3.19 11.23
C ALA A 158 -3.48 -3.38 12.21
N GLU A 159 -4.56 -2.61 12.08
CA GLU A 159 -5.79 -2.77 12.88
C GLU A 159 -6.42 -4.16 12.67
N LEU A 160 -6.50 -4.62 11.43
CA LEU A 160 -7.06 -5.94 11.08
C LEU A 160 -6.21 -7.10 11.62
N LEU A 161 -4.88 -7.01 11.50
CA LEU A 161 -3.94 -8.06 11.91
C LEU A 161 -3.82 -8.16 13.44
N SER A 162 -3.75 -7.00 14.10
CA SER A 162 -3.63 -6.89 15.56
C SER A 162 -4.96 -6.99 16.30
N GLU A 163 -6.10 -6.84 15.59
CA GLU A 163 -7.44 -6.75 16.19
C GLU A 163 -7.55 -5.59 17.19
N THR A 164 -6.72 -4.55 17.01
CA THR A 164 -6.64 -3.36 17.86
C THR A 164 -6.89 -2.13 17.03
N THR A 165 -7.92 -1.35 17.36
CA THR A 165 -8.18 -0.05 16.72
C THR A 165 -7.09 0.95 17.11
N ILE A 166 -6.56 1.68 16.13
CA ILE A 166 -5.48 2.64 16.31
C ILE A 166 -6.10 4.03 16.20
N THR A 167 -6.09 4.77 17.32
CA THR A 167 -6.60 6.15 17.43
C THR A 167 -5.53 7.17 17.77
N ASP A 168 -4.34 6.71 18.18
CA ASP A 168 -3.22 7.50 18.69
C ASP A 168 -1.94 6.64 18.77
N LEU A 169 -0.84 7.22 19.24
CA LEU A 169 0.43 6.50 19.40
C LEU A 169 0.39 5.40 20.49
N ASP A 170 -0.46 5.52 21.51
CA ASP A 170 -0.53 4.53 22.59
C ASP A 170 -1.26 3.26 22.11
N SER A 171 -2.40 3.44 21.44
CA SER A 171 -3.13 2.35 20.77
C SER A 171 -2.32 1.72 19.63
N LEU A 172 -1.52 2.51 18.91
CA LEU A 172 -0.54 2.01 17.94
C LEU A 172 0.51 1.12 18.61
N ALA A 173 1.09 1.57 19.73
CA ALA A 173 2.07 0.79 20.49
C ALA A 173 1.46 -0.52 20.98
N ALA A 174 0.20 -0.50 21.42
CA ALA A 174 -0.55 -1.70 21.80
C ALA A 174 -0.75 -2.66 20.61
N ALA A 175 -1.13 -2.15 19.43
CA ALA A 175 -1.27 -2.94 18.21
C ALA A 175 0.05 -3.62 17.82
N ILE A 176 1.17 -2.86 17.83
CA ILE A 176 2.51 -3.39 17.55
C ILE A 176 2.94 -4.41 18.62
N GLN A 177 2.62 -4.18 19.89
CA GLN A 177 2.87 -5.13 20.97
C GLN A 177 2.13 -6.46 20.74
N VAL A 178 0.90 -6.44 20.22
CA VAL A 178 0.18 -7.67 19.81
C VAL A 178 0.93 -8.37 18.69
N LEU A 179 1.38 -7.63 17.66
CA LEU A 179 2.13 -8.19 16.52
C LEU A 179 3.41 -8.90 16.98
N HIS A 180 4.20 -8.25 17.84
CA HIS A 180 5.41 -8.85 18.41
C HIS A 180 5.12 -10.03 19.34
N LYS A 181 4.11 -9.94 20.22
CA LYS A 181 3.91 -10.95 21.29
C LYS A 181 3.10 -12.16 20.85
N LYS A 182 1.98 -11.94 20.13
CA LYS A 182 1.07 -13.01 19.69
C LYS A 182 1.66 -13.76 18.49
N TYR A 183 2.16 -13.01 17.52
CA TYR A 183 2.63 -13.57 16.25
C TYR A 183 4.16 -13.73 16.19
N GLN A 184 4.90 -13.19 17.16
CA GLN A 184 6.38 -13.29 17.21
C GLN A 184 7.08 -12.62 16.03
N VAL A 185 6.45 -11.61 15.43
CA VAL A 185 7.05 -10.85 14.33
C VAL A 185 8.25 -10.06 14.87
N PRO A 186 9.46 -10.23 14.34
CA PRO A 186 10.64 -9.50 14.81
C PRO A 186 10.60 -8.00 14.50
N HIS A 187 10.24 -7.65 13.27
CA HIS A 187 10.23 -6.28 12.77
C HIS A 187 8.86 -5.88 12.22
N VAL A 188 8.40 -4.69 12.55
CA VAL A 188 7.15 -4.12 12.04
C VAL A 188 7.44 -2.70 11.56
N ILE A 189 6.96 -2.35 10.37
CA ILE A 189 6.90 -0.96 9.91
C ILE A 189 5.45 -0.65 9.52
N ILE A 190 4.87 0.35 10.19
CA ILE A 190 3.62 0.95 9.77
C ILE A 190 3.93 1.99 8.71
N THR A 191 3.59 1.67 7.46
CA THR A 191 4.09 2.38 6.26
C THR A 191 3.45 3.75 6.05
N SER A 192 2.27 3.98 6.62
CA SER A 192 1.60 5.28 6.57
C SER A 192 0.68 5.48 7.78
N LEU A 193 0.89 6.59 8.49
CA LEU A 193 0.03 7.10 9.56
C LEU A 193 -0.15 8.61 9.36
N ARG A 194 -1.38 9.09 9.57
CA ARG A 194 -1.71 10.52 9.58
C ARG A 194 -1.99 10.93 11.02
N LEU A 195 -1.10 11.71 11.61
CA LEU A 195 -1.18 12.16 12.99
C LEU A 195 -1.54 13.65 13.06
N THR A 196 -2.48 14.00 13.93
CA THR A 196 -2.70 15.39 14.37
C THR A 196 -1.60 15.83 15.32
N ARG A 197 -1.59 17.12 15.71
CA ARG A 197 -0.55 17.66 16.60
C ARG A 197 -0.50 16.96 17.96
N ASP A 198 -1.66 16.55 18.46
CA ASP A 198 -1.80 15.81 19.71
C ASP A 198 -1.65 14.29 19.54
N ASN A 199 -0.95 13.85 18.48
CA ASN A 199 -0.67 12.44 18.18
C ASN A 199 -1.91 11.56 18.02
N ARG A 200 -3.05 12.12 17.62
CA ARG A 200 -4.24 11.33 17.28
C ARG A 200 -4.20 10.95 15.81
N THR A 201 -4.59 9.73 15.49
CA THR A 201 -4.75 9.34 14.10
C THR A 201 -6.02 9.93 13.51
N VAL A 202 -5.99 10.34 12.25
CA VAL A 202 -7.23 10.52 11.49
C VAL A 202 -7.83 9.15 11.21
N SER A 203 -9.14 9.00 11.47
CA SER A 203 -9.80 7.73 11.25
C SER A 203 -9.63 7.29 9.80
N SER A 204 -9.12 6.06 9.62
CA SER A 204 -9.11 5.36 8.33
C SER A 204 -10.55 5.14 7.81
N ARG A 205 -11.55 5.23 8.69
CA ARG A 205 -12.97 5.01 8.37
C ARG A 205 -13.64 6.34 8.02
N ALA A 206 -14.05 6.49 6.76
CA ALA A 206 -14.89 7.63 6.38
C ALA A 206 -16.14 7.68 7.29
N PRO A 207 -16.55 8.86 7.79
CA PRO A 207 -17.73 8.95 8.64
C PRO A 207 -18.94 8.44 7.86
N SER A 208 -19.50 7.32 8.30
CA SER A 208 -20.76 6.82 7.77
C SER A 208 -21.80 7.90 8.03
N ARG A 209 -22.38 8.51 6.99
CA ARG A 209 -23.62 9.29 7.12
C ARG A 209 -24.69 8.33 7.64
N THR A 210 -24.86 8.28 8.96
CA THR A 210 -26.00 7.65 9.59
C THR A 210 -27.23 8.41 9.15
N THR A 211 -27.99 7.82 8.24
CA THR A 211 -29.36 8.25 7.96
C THR A 211 -30.19 7.91 9.19
N SER A 212 -30.37 8.88 10.08
CA SER A 212 -31.36 8.81 11.14
C SER A 212 -32.75 8.78 10.50
N LYS A 213 -33.31 7.58 10.32
CA LYS A 213 -34.76 7.43 10.11
C LYS A 213 -35.46 7.58 11.46
N PRO A 214 -36.46 8.46 11.59
CA PRO A 214 -37.24 8.57 12.80
C PRO A 214 -38.13 7.33 12.95
N THR A 215 -38.10 6.76 14.15
CA THR A 215 -39.00 5.72 14.66
C THR A 215 -40.46 6.16 14.53
N SER A 216 -41.27 5.32 13.86
CA SER A 216 -42.71 5.23 14.13
C SER A 216 -43.10 3.76 14.12
N ALA A 217 -43.87 3.37 15.15
CA ALA A 217 -44.29 2.02 15.44
C ALA A 217 -45.61 1.68 14.74
N ASN A 218 -45.74 0.45 14.22
CA ASN A 218 -46.90 -0.43 14.47
C ASN A 218 -46.71 -1.83 13.87
N ALA A 219 -47.47 -2.76 14.45
CA ALA A 219 -47.21 -4.19 14.49
C ALA A 219 -47.92 -5.05 13.43
N SER A 220 -47.41 -6.29 13.34
CA SER A 220 -48.04 -7.55 12.89
C SER A 220 -48.15 -7.84 11.38
N GLY A 221 -47.72 -9.05 10.99
CA GLY A 221 -47.96 -9.66 9.68
C GLY A 221 -46.96 -10.76 9.35
N GLN A 222 -47.40 -12.02 9.42
CA GLN A 222 -46.67 -13.25 9.08
C GLN A 222 -46.26 -13.29 7.58
N GLN A 223 -45.10 -13.88 7.25
CA GLN A 223 -44.96 -15.06 6.37
C GLN A 223 -43.51 -15.27 5.85
N THR A 224 -43.24 -16.54 5.55
CA THR A 224 -42.03 -17.31 5.23
C THR A 224 -41.23 -16.90 3.96
N PRO A 225 -40.01 -17.46 3.77
CA PRO A 225 -38.92 -16.88 2.96
C PRO A 225 -38.94 -17.31 1.49
N VAL A 226 -38.41 -16.46 0.61
CA VAL A 226 -38.09 -16.81 -0.78
C VAL A 226 -36.65 -16.44 -1.09
N GLU A 227 -35.99 -17.41 -1.71
CA GLU A 227 -34.62 -17.55 -2.19
C GLU A 227 -33.92 -16.28 -2.70
N SER A 228 -32.65 -16.13 -2.33
CA SER A 228 -31.68 -15.29 -3.03
C SER A 228 -31.03 -16.10 -4.17
N PRO A 229 -30.90 -15.56 -5.39
CA PRO A 229 -30.26 -16.28 -6.47
C PRO A 229 -28.75 -16.35 -6.27
N HIS A 230 -28.24 -17.58 -6.27
CA HIS A 230 -26.83 -17.93 -6.46
C HIS A 230 -26.26 -17.26 -7.71
N ILE A 231 -25.12 -16.59 -7.59
CA ILE A 231 -24.27 -16.21 -8.73
C ILE A 231 -22.96 -16.97 -8.62
N ASP A 232 -22.77 -17.88 -9.58
CA ASP A 232 -21.63 -18.77 -9.79
C ASP A 232 -20.41 -17.99 -10.34
N PRO A 233 -19.20 -18.11 -9.74
CA PRO A 233 -18.03 -17.29 -10.08
C PRO A 233 -17.21 -17.81 -11.27
N ALA A 234 -17.83 -18.44 -12.26
CA ALA A 234 -17.14 -18.86 -13.48
C ALA A 234 -17.99 -18.57 -14.72
N ARG A 235 -17.77 -17.40 -15.35
CA ARG A 235 -17.86 -17.13 -16.80
C ARG A 235 -17.95 -15.63 -17.06
N THR A 236 -16.93 -15.05 -17.67
CA THR A 236 -17.14 -13.97 -18.66
C THR A 236 -15.94 -13.93 -19.60
N HIS A 237 -16.06 -14.64 -20.72
CA HIS A 237 -15.36 -14.27 -21.96
C HIS A 237 -16.21 -13.23 -22.71
N PRO A 238 -15.59 -12.36 -23.53
CA PRO A 238 -16.27 -11.29 -24.23
C PRO A 238 -16.78 -11.77 -25.60
N ALA A 239 -17.97 -11.34 -25.98
CA ALA A 239 -18.44 -11.41 -27.37
C ALA A 239 -18.96 -10.04 -27.83
N SER A 240 -18.36 -9.63 -28.95
CA SER A 240 -18.79 -8.72 -30.01
C SER A 240 -20.27 -8.30 -30.06
N HIS A 241 -20.52 -7.05 -30.48
CA HIS A 241 -21.68 -6.76 -31.32
C HIS A 241 -21.34 -5.85 -32.51
N SER A 242 -21.77 -6.35 -33.66
CA SER A 242 -21.90 -5.72 -34.97
C SER A 242 -23.16 -4.83 -35.06
N THR A 243 -23.07 -3.84 -35.94
CA THR A 243 -24.07 -2.92 -36.49
C THR A 243 -25.31 -3.58 -37.12
N GLN A 244 -26.49 -2.95 -37.00
CA GLN A 244 -27.36 -2.54 -38.13
C GLN A 244 -28.63 -1.75 -37.70
N ASP A 245 -29.14 -0.99 -38.67
CA ASP A 245 -30.12 0.12 -38.68
C ASP A 245 -31.61 -0.22 -38.48
N GLY A 246 -32.47 0.81 -38.34
CA GLY A 246 -33.90 0.73 -38.73
C GLY A 246 -34.92 1.71 -38.09
N GLU A 247 -35.03 2.93 -38.63
CA GLU A 247 -36.25 3.73 -39.00
C GLU A 247 -37.56 3.91 -38.16
N SER A 248 -38.01 5.20 -38.14
CA SER A 248 -39.40 5.77 -38.24
C SER A 248 -40.39 5.63 -37.04
N GLU A 249 -41.39 6.48 -36.75
CA GLU A 249 -41.96 7.74 -37.25
C GLU A 249 -43.00 8.26 -36.20
N ARG A 250 -43.28 9.58 -36.21
CA ARG A 250 -44.55 10.31 -35.91
C ARG A 250 -45.10 10.67 -34.49
N SER A 251 -45.25 12.00 -34.34
CA SER A 251 -46.45 12.82 -33.99
C SER A 251 -46.82 13.22 -32.52
N ASN A 252 -46.75 14.56 -32.33
CA ASN A 252 -47.36 15.54 -31.39
C ASN A 252 -48.90 15.41 -31.10
N PRO A 253 -49.58 16.26 -30.26
CA PRO A 253 -49.15 17.52 -29.59
C PRO A 253 -49.62 17.79 -28.12
N ALA A 254 -48.98 18.82 -27.53
CA ALA A 254 -49.46 19.94 -26.68
C ALA A 254 -50.44 19.75 -25.48
N THR A 255 -50.09 20.37 -24.34
CA THR A 255 -50.85 21.52 -23.75
C THR A 255 -50.01 22.28 -22.72
N SER A 256 -50.17 23.60 -22.76
CA SER A 256 -49.65 24.66 -21.89
C SER A 256 -50.34 24.72 -20.53
N GLU A 257 -49.65 25.21 -19.49
CA GLU A 257 -50.14 26.26 -18.57
C GLU A 257 -49.03 26.68 -17.57
N THR A 258 -48.91 28.00 -17.37
CA THR A 258 -48.17 28.74 -16.33
C THR A 258 -49.12 29.87 -15.87
N PRO A 259 -48.79 30.69 -14.84
CA PRO A 259 -48.02 30.51 -13.61
C PRO A 259 -48.85 30.90 -12.36
N ASP A 260 -48.33 30.72 -11.14
CA ASP A 260 -48.71 31.60 -10.03
C ASP A 260 -47.61 31.68 -8.96
N ALA A 261 -47.55 32.86 -8.35
CA ALA A 261 -46.43 33.42 -7.62
C ALA A 261 -46.56 33.29 -6.09
N GLU A 262 -45.50 33.77 -5.43
CA GLU A 262 -45.45 34.34 -4.06
C GLU A 262 -45.01 33.46 -2.86
N ASN A 263 -43.77 33.77 -2.45
CA ASN A 263 -43.40 34.31 -1.14
C ASN A 263 -43.17 33.33 0.03
N SER A 264 -41.91 33.24 0.49
CA SER A 264 -41.52 33.74 1.82
C SER A 264 -40.10 33.32 2.17
N THR A 265 -39.29 34.33 2.44
CA THR A 265 -37.97 34.31 3.05
C THR A 265 -37.98 33.66 4.45
N ALA A 266 -37.06 32.73 4.70
CA ALA A 266 -36.60 32.38 6.05
C ALA A 266 -35.14 31.92 5.98
N THR A 267 -34.24 32.89 6.15
CA THR A 267 -32.80 32.71 6.33
C THR A 267 -32.57 31.89 7.61
N LYS A 268 -32.08 30.66 7.46
CA LYS A 268 -31.54 29.86 8.56
C LYS A 268 -30.12 30.39 8.88
N PRO A 269 -29.75 30.59 10.15
CA PRO A 269 -28.41 31.07 10.47
C PRO A 269 -27.37 30.01 10.04
N PRO A 270 -26.16 30.41 9.61
CA PRO A 270 -25.10 29.45 9.36
C PRO A 270 -24.82 28.74 10.68
N VAL A 271 -24.91 27.42 10.67
CA VAL A 271 -24.29 26.60 11.71
C VAL A 271 -22.80 26.83 11.54
N GLU A 272 -22.19 27.50 12.51
CA GLU A 272 -20.74 27.53 12.67
C GLU A 272 -20.29 26.08 12.84
N ILE A 273 -19.82 25.49 11.74
CA ILE A 273 -19.00 24.29 11.80
C ILE A 273 -17.68 24.80 12.34
N GLU A 274 -17.37 24.49 13.60
CA GLU A 274 -16.03 24.67 14.14
C GLU A 274 -15.06 23.95 13.19
N GLU A 275 -14.29 24.74 12.44
CA GLU A 275 -13.18 24.30 11.61
C GLU A 275 -12.12 23.69 12.54
N GLN A 276 -12.22 22.39 12.81
CA GLN A 276 -11.09 21.59 13.28
C GLN A 276 -10.28 21.10 12.06
N ASP A 277 -9.89 22.01 11.17
CA ASP A 277 -8.80 21.76 10.23
C ASP A 277 -7.47 22.01 10.96
N GLU A 278 -7.11 21.12 11.87
CA GLU A 278 -5.70 20.94 12.20
C GLU A 278 -5.04 20.33 10.97
N GLU A 279 -4.60 21.20 10.05
CA GLU A 279 -4.00 20.84 8.77
C GLU A 279 -2.85 19.84 8.99
N ILE A 280 -3.11 18.55 8.71
CA ILE A 280 -2.12 17.48 8.79
C ILE A 280 -1.16 17.68 7.62
N LYS A 281 0.07 18.05 7.94
CA LYS A 281 1.10 18.37 6.94
C LYS A 281 2.03 17.20 6.64
N ASN A 282 1.99 16.15 7.45
CA ASN A 282 2.96 15.07 7.43
C ASN A 282 2.31 13.69 7.37
N ILE A 283 2.96 12.78 6.65
CA ILE A 283 2.79 11.34 6.77
C ILE A 283 3.92 10.81 7.65
N THR A 284 3.55 10.07 8.69
CA THR A 284 4.47 9.47 9.65
C THR A 284 4.64 7.98 9.35
N ILE A 285 5.89 7.51 9.43
CA ILE A 285 6.22 6.09 9.48
C ILE A 285 6.62 5.72 10.90
N ILE A 286 6.09 4.60 11.40
CA ILE A 286 6.45 4.06 12.71
C ILE A 286 7.05 2.68 12.53
N GLY A 287 8.30 2.51 12.93
CA GLY A 287 8.97 1.21 12.90
C GLY A 287 9.24 0.68 14.30
N SER A 288 9.36 -0.64 14.40
CA SER A 288 9.66 -1.34 15.65
C SER A 288 10.49 -2.59 15.39
N THR A 289 11.53 -2.77 16.20
CA THR A 289 12.22 -4.05 16.35
C THR A 289 11.97 -4.58 17.75
N ALA A 290 11.41 -5.79 17.86
CA ALA A 290 11.17 -6.43 19.14
C ALA A 290 12.48 -6.62 19.94
N THR A 291 12.40 -6.52 21.26
CA THR A 291 13.40 -7.08 22.17
C THR A 291 13.29 -8.61 22.24
N SER A 292 14.22 -9.26 22.96
CA SER A 292 14.17 -10.69 23.22
C SER A 292 12.92 -11.16 23.97
N ASP A 293 12.30 -10.28 24.78
CA ASP A 293 11.04 -10.50 25.50
C ASP A 293 9.80 -9.94 24.77
N PHE A 294 9.92 -9.65 23.47
CA PHE A 294 8.85 -9.18 22.58
C PHE A 294 8.27 -7.80 22.92
N LYS A 295 9.02 -6.93 23.61
CA LYS A 295 8.64 -5.53 23.79
C LYS A 295 8.98 -4.70 22.54
N PRO A 296 8.11 -3.75 22.15
CA PRO A 296 8.39 -2.88 21.02
C PRO A 296 9.51 -1.88 21.34
N ARG A 297 10.33 -1.56 20.33
CA ARG A 297 11.28 -0.44 20.35
C ARG A 297 10.92 0.50 19.21
N LEU A 298 10.02 1.43 19.51
CA LEU A 298 9.36 2.29 18.52
C LEU A 298 10.25 3.46 18.11
N PHE A 299 10.40 3.67 16.81
CA PHE A 299 10.93 4.90 16.23
C PHE A 299 9.94 5.48 15.22
N ARG A 300 10.00 6.79 15.03
CA ARG A 300 9.23 7.52 14.03
C ARG A 300 10.11 8.32 13.08
N ILE A 301 9.63 8.48 11.85
CA ILE A 301 10.14 9.45 10.90
C ILE A 301 8.95 10.15 10.25
N ASP A 302 8.92 11.47 10.35
CA ASP A 302 7.88 12.31 9.74
C ASP A 302 8.34 12.77 8.37
N THR A 303 7.45 12.72 7.39
CA THR A 303 7.72 13.21 6.03
C THR A 303 6.60 14.13 5.55
N PRO A 304 6.90 15.17 4.76
CA PRO A 304 5.86 16.01 4.20
C PRO A 304 4.87 15.20 3.37
N GLU A 305 3.59 15.46 3.56
CA GLU A 305 2.57 14.92 2.69
C GLU A 305 2.61 15.64 1.33
N LEU A 306 2.56 14.87 0.26
CA LEU A 306 2.41 15.42 -1.08
C LEU A 306 0.93 15.34 -1.49
N PRO A 307 0.32 16.44 -1.98
CA PRO A 307 -1.09 16.48 -2.36
C PRO A 307 -1.32 15.83 -3.74
N LEU A 308 -0.78 14.62 -3.93
CA LEU A 308 -0.90 13.86 -5.16
C LEU A 308 -0.92 12.36 -4.80
N PHE A 309 -1.84 11.62 -5.43
CA PHE A 309 -1.84 10.17 -5.36
C PHE A 309 -0.74 9.60 -6.25
N PHE A 310 0.09 8.72 -5.70
CA PHE A 310 1.11 8.00 -6.45
C PHE A 310 0.83 6.50 -6.32
N SER A 311 0.71 5.83 -7.46
CA SER A 311 0.59 4.37 -7.47
C SER A 311 1.94 3.72 -7.19
N GLY A 312 1.94 2.60 -6.45
CA GLY A 312 3.14 1.78 -6.23
C GLY A 312 4.12 2.31 -5.18
N THR A 313 3.74 3.29 -4.36
CA THR A 313 4.59 3.79 -3.26
C THR A 313 4.89 2.73 -2.21
N GLY A 314 3.91 1.89 -1.86
CA GLY A 314 4.10 0.73 -0.98
C GLY A 314 5.09 -0.27 -1.55
N ASP A 315 4.94 -0.63 -2.83
CA ASP A 315 5.87 -1.53 -3.53
C ASP A 315 7.30 -0.95 -3.55
N MET A 316 7.45 0.36 -3.81
CA MET A 316 8.73 1.04 -3.78
C MET A 316 9.34 1.05 -2.37
N PHE A 317 8.52 1.29 -1.33
CA PHE A 317 8.95 1.26 0.07
C PHE A 317 9.47 -0.13 0.44
N ALA A 318 8.70 -1.19 0.15
CA ALA A 318 9.10 -2.57 0.42
C ALA A 318 10.39 -2.95 -0.32
N ALA A 319 10.48 -2.61 -1.61
CA ALA A 319 11.63 -2.90 -2.45
C ALA A 319 12.91 -2.17 -2.01
N LEU A 320 12.80 -0.92 -1.54
CA LEU A 320 13.94 -0.17 -1.00
C LEU A 320 14.34 -0.67 0.39
N THR A 321 13.38 -1.13 1.20
CA THR A 321 13.64 -1.54 2.58
C THR A 321 14.61 -2.71 2.67
N ILE A 322 14.50 -3.70 1.79
CA ILE A 322 15.36 -4.90 1.78
C ILE A 322 16.86 -4.55 1.65
N PRO A 323 17.34 -3.97 0.54
CA PRO A 323 18.74 -3.63 0.37
C PRO A 323 19.25 -2.63 1.42
N ARG A 324 18.41 -1.68 1.85
CA ARG A 324 18.78 -0.69 2.88
C ARG A 324 18.90 -1.30 4.26
N LEU A 325 18.08 -2.31 4.58
CA LEU A 325 18.20 -3.08 5.81
C LEU A 325 19.46 -3.93 5.79
N ILE A 326 19.75 -4.62 4.67
CA ILE A 326 20.98 -5.38 4.51
C ILE A 326 22.20 -4.49 4.73
N GLU A 327 22.24 -3.32 4.08
CA GLU A 327 23.30 -2.32 4.27
C GLU A 327 23.43 -1.89 5.74
N ALA A 328 22.32 -1.59 6.41
CA ALA A 328 22.34 -1.17 7.82
C ALA A 328 22.77 -2.29 8.78
N VAL A 329 22.39 -3.54 8.50
CA VAL A 329 22.78 -4.72 9.28
C VAL A 329 24.28 -4.96 9.15
N HIS A 330 24.84 -4.90 7.93
CA HIS A 330 26.28 -5.03 7.72
C HIS A 330 27.07 -3.90 8.38
N ALA A 331 26.57 -2.65 8.30
CA ALA A 331 27.21 -1.51 8.95
C ALA A 331 27.18 -1.59 10.48
N ALA A 332 26.18 -2.26 11.06
CA ALA A 332 26.06 -2.48 12.51
C ALA A 332 26.77 -3.75 13.01
N SER A 333 27.16 -4.66 12.11
CA SER A 333 27.94 -5.86 12.46
C SER A 333 29.37 -5.49 12.89
N THR A 334 29.83 -6.07 13.99
CA THR A 334 31.22 -5.99 14.46
C THR A 334 31.81 -7.39 14.58
N PRO A 335 33.15 -7.55 14.74
CA PRO A 335 33.76 -8.87 14.98
C PRO A 335 33.18 -9.61 16.19
N ASP A 336 32.72 -8.87 17.21
CA ASP A 336 32.17 -9.42 18.45
C ASP A 336 30.63 -9.60 18.39
N ALA A 337 29.96 -8.91 17.46
CA ALA A 337 28.52 -8.94 17.28
C ALA A 337 28.14 -8.87 15.80
N ASP A 338 28.23 -10.01 15.11
CA ASP A 338 27.77 -10.12 13.73
C ASP A 338 26.26 -10.31 13.67
N LEU A 339 25.53 -9.30 13.20
CA LEU A 339 24.07 -9.32 13.01
C LEU A 339 23.64 -10.16 11.80
N THR A 340 24.50 -10.34 10.80
CA THR A 340 24.18 -11.09 9.57
C THR A 340 23.96 -12.58 9.85
N SER A 341 24.54 -13.09 10.94
CA SER A 341 24.35 -14.46 11.43
C SER A 341 23.30 -14.59 12.56
N LYS A 342 22.57 -13.52 12.88
CA LYS A 342 21.48 -13.58 13.87
C LYS A 342 20.15 -13.92 13.19
N PRO A 343 19.28 -14.72 13.84
CA PRO A 343 17.90 -14.88 13.39
C PRO A 343 17.22 -13.53 13.17
N SER A 344 16.60 -13.38 12.00
CA SER A 344 15.87 -12.17 11.60
C SER A 344 16.71 -10.89 11.66
N TRP A 345 18.04 -10.97 11.63
CA TRP A 345 18.96 -9.82 11.78
C TRP A 345 18.64 -8.90 12.98
N ARG A 346 18.03 -9.47 14.02
CA ARG A 346 17.56 -8.71 15.17
C ARG A 346 18.75 -8.21 15.99
N SER A 347 18.79 -6.91 16.24
CA SER A 347 19.81 -6.28 17.07
C SER A 347 19.65 -6.61 18.56
N PRO A 348 20.74 -6.56 19.36
CA PRO A 348 20.70 -6.66 20.81
C PRO A 348 19.68 -5.70 21.46
N ASP A 349 19.17 -6.07 22.64
CA ASP A 349 18.09 -5.35 23.33
C ASP A 349 18.49 -3.95 23.81
N ASP A 350 19.78 -3.71 24.04
CA ASP A 350 20.35 -2.43 24.47
C ASP A 350 20.48 -1.40 23.34
N VAL A 351 20.30 -1.80 22.08
CA VAL A 351 20.29 -0.87 20.94
C VAL A 351 19.06 0.05 21.01
N PRO A 352 19.24 1.39 21.09
CA PRO A 352 18.14 2.36 21.11
C PRO A 352 17.27 2.31 19.86
N ALA A 353 16.00 2.69 19.98
CA ALA A 353 15.02 2.58 18.91
C ALA A 353 15.39 3.39 17.64
N ASP A 354 15.97 4.58 17.79
CA ASP A 354 16.43 5.46 16.71
C ASP A 354 17.80 5.07 16.13
N GLU A 355 18.46 4.07 16.74
CA GLU A 355 19.73 3.49 16.28
C GLU A 355 19.58 2.07 15.71
N LEU A 356 18.37 1.51 15.73
CA LEU A 356 18.07 0.23 15.11
C LEU A 356 18.51 0.21 13.63
N PRO A 357 19.05 -0.92 13.13
CA PRO A 357 19.30 -1.08 11.69
C PRO A 357 18.05 -0.79 10.84
N LEU A 358 16.87 -1.19 11.32
CA LEU A 358 15.58 -0.89 10.69
C LEU A 358 15.31 0.62 10.58
N ALA A 359 15.68 1.40 11.61
CA ALA A 359 15.52 2.85 11.62
C ALA A 359 16.47 3.52 10.62
N LYS A 360 17.74 3.09 10.58
CA LYS A 360 18.73 3.59 9.60
C LYS A 360 18.35 3.23 8.16
N ALA A 361 17.75 2.05 7.96
CA ALA A 361 17.21 1.66 6.66
C ALA A 361 16.05 2.57 6.24
N CYS A 362 15.04 2.76 7.11
CA CYS A 362 13.88 3.62 6.83
C CYS A 362 14.29 5.06 6.51
N GLN A 363 15.31 5.60 7.19
CA GLN A 363 15.87 6.92 6.90
C GLN A 363 16.33 7.05 5.43
N LYS A 364 17.09 6.06 4.91
CA LYS A 364 17.53 6.04 3.51
C LYS A 364 16.38 5.80 2.53
N VAL A 365 15.44 4.92 2.89
CA VAL A 365 14.25 4.64 2.08
C VAL A 365 13.46 5.94 1.85
N LEU A 366 13.14 6.65 2.93
CA LEU A 366 12.35 7.88 2.88
C LEU A 366 13.06 9.00 2.13
N ALA A 367 14.38 9.13 2.28
CA ALA A 367 15.20 10.06 1.51
C ALA A 367 15.09 9.85 -0.01
N SER A 368 15.25 8.61 -0.47
CA SER A 368 15.06 8.26 -1.89
C SER A 368 13.62 8.52 -2.34
N MET A 369 12.63 8.02 -1.59
CA MET A 369 11.22 8.15 -1.96
C MET A 369 10.78 9.61 -2.04
N GLN A 370 11.08 10.43 -1.04
CA GLN A 370 10.67 11.84 -1.03
C GLN A 370 11.31 12.63 -2.18
N SER A 371 12.58 12.38 -2.50
CA SER A 371 13.20 12.98 -3.69
C SER A 371 12.47 12.61 -4.98
N ILE A 372 12.16 11.32 -5.15
CA ILE A 372 11.47 10.79 -6.33
C ILE A 372 10.06 11.37 -6.44
N LEU A 373 9.27 11.30 -5.36
CA LEU A 373 7.88 11.75 -5.36
C LEU A 373 7.77 13.26 -5.57
N ASN A 374 8.69 14.07 -5.02
CA ASN A 374 8.73 15.51 -5.30
C ASN A 374 8.99 15.81 -6.78
N LYS A 375 9.93 15.10 -7.42
CA LYS A 375 10.22 15.25 -8.84
C LYS A 375 9.04 14.80 -9.71
N THR A 376 8.44 13.66 -9.38
CA THR A 376 7.23 13.17 -10.05
C THR A 376 6.07 14.16 -9.89
N ALA A 377 5.88 14.75 -8.70
CA ALA A 377 4.85 15.77 -8.47
C ALA A 377 5.07 17.01 -9.36
N ALA A 378 6.31 17.49 -9.46
CA ALA A 378 6.66 18.62 -10.33
C ALA A 378 6.35 18.31 -11.80
N THR A 379 6.81 17.16 -12.30
CA THR A 379 6.50 16.70 -13.67
C THR A 379 5.00 16.51 -13.88
N CYS A 380 4.27 16.00 -12.90
CA CYS A 380 2.83 15.84 -12.97
C CYS A 380 2.12 17.19 -13.13
N ARG A 381 2.50 18.20 -12.33
CA ARG A 381 1.94 19.56 -12.45
C ARG A 381 2.18 20.15 -13.83
N GLU A 382 3.38 20.04 -14.37
CA GLU A 382 3.72 20.52 -15.71
C GLU A 382 2.89 19.84 -16.80
N LYS A 383 2.81 18.50 -16.77
CA LYS A 383 2.00 17.72 -17.72
C LYS A 383 0.52 18.06 -17.65
N MET A 384 -0.03 18.22 -16.45
CA MET A 384 -1.44 18.55 -16.26
C MET A 384 -1.76 19.98 -16.69
N ALA A 385 -0.88 20.96 -16.46
CA ALA A 385 -1.04 22.32 -16.97
C ALA A 385 -1.07 22.36 -18.51
N ALA A 386 -0.18 21.59 -19.16
CA ALA A 386 -0.17 21.45 -20.61
C ALA A 386 -1.42 20.74 -21.14
N TYR A 387 -1.91 19.70 -20.44
CA TYR A 387 -3.16 19.01 -20.76
C TYR A 387 -4.35 19.97 -20.66
N ASP A 388 -4.48 20.70 -19.55
CA ASP A 388 -5.61 21.61 -19.30
C ASP A 388 -5.63 22.73 -20.36
N THR A 389 -4.46 23.30 -20.72
CA THR A 389 -4.33 24.29 -21.82
C THR A 389 -4.79 23.74 -23.17
N ARG A 390 -4.49 22.47 -23.47
CA ARG A 390 -4.91 21.84 -24.73
C ARG A 390 -6.41 21.56 -24.72
N ALA A 391 -6.94 21.05 -23.61
CA ALA A 391 -8.35 20.74 -23.45
C ALA A 391 -9.25 21.99 -23.57
N GLU A 392 -8.76 23.16 -23.12
CA GLU A 392 -9.45 24.44 -23.32
C GLU A 392 -9.52 24.86 -24.80
N LYS A 393 -8.49 24.57 -25.59
CA LYS A 393 -8.43 24.93 -27.02
C LYS A 393 -9.29 24.05 -27.92
N GLU A 394 -9.39 22.76 -27.60
CA GLU A 394 -10.11 21.78 -28.42
C GLU A 394 -11.65 21.95 -28.33
N GLY A 395 -12.14 22.69 -27.33
CA GLY A 395 -13.57 22.83 -27.05
C GLY A 395 -14.19 21.51 -26.55
N CYS A 396 -15.34 21.61 -25.87
CA CYS A 396 -16.06 20.42 -25.39
C CYS A 396 -17.51 20.45 -25.88
N GLY A 397 -18.06 19.27 -26.16
CA GLY A 397 -19.51 19.09 -26.31
C GLY A 397 -20.23 19.54 -25.03
N GLN A 398 -21.52 19.87 -25.14
CA GLN A 398 -22.34 20.29 -24.00
C GLN A 398 -23.19 19.12 -23.50
N GLY A 399 -23.46 19.09 -22.19
CA GLY A 399 -24.33 18.11 -21.55
C GLY A 399 -23.57 17.08 -20.71
N LYS A 400 -24.34 16.29 -19.94
CA LYS A 400 -23.80 15.38 -18.91
C LYS A 400 -22.80 14.36 -19.46
N GLU A 401 -23.08 13.75 -20.62
CA GLU A 401 -22.20 12.76 -21.24
C GLU A 401 -20.84 13.36 -21.63
N ALA A 402 -20.83 14.61 -22.11
CA ALA A 402 -19.61 15.30 -22.46
C ALA A 402 -18.78 15.67 -21.22
N ASP A 403 -19.43 16.05 -20.12
CA ASP A 403 -18.79 16.33 -18.83
C ASP A 403 -18.15 15.06 -18.23
N GLU A 404 -18.87 13.93 -18.30
CA GLU A 404 -18.37 12.63 -17.83
C GLU A 404 -17.15 12.16 -18.64
N GLU A 405 -17.19 12.27 -19.97
CA GLU A 405 -16.07 11.92 -20.83
C GLU A 405 -14.87 12.86 -20.60
N LYS A 406 -15.11 14.16 -20.38
CA LYS A 406 -14.05 15.12 -20.01
C LYS A 406 -13.39 14.76 -18.68
N ALA A 407 -14.19 14.46 -17.65
CA ALA A 407 -13.70 14.04 -16.35
C ALA A 407 -12.89 12.74 -16.44
N LYS A 408 -13.37 11.78 -17.25
CA LYS A 408 -12.68 10.52 -17.52
C LYS A 408 -11.34 10.74 -18.22
N ARG A 409 -11.27 11.53 -19.29
CA ARG A 409 -10.02 11.85 -19.99
C ARG A 409 -9.01 12.55 -19.09
N ARG A 410 -9.48 13.53 -18.31
CA ARG A 410 -8.62 14.24 -17.36
C ARG A 410 -8.11 13.31 -16.26
N HIS A 411 -8.95 12.39 -15.76
CA HIS A 411 -8.53 11.36 -14.80
C HIS A 411 -7.42 10.47 -15.38
N LEU A 412 -7.59 9.98 -16.60
CA LEU A 412 -6.57 9.14 -17.26
C LEU A 412 -5.25 9.89 -17.47
N ALA A 413 -5.32 11.16 -17.91
CA ALA A 413 -4.14 12.02 -18.05
C ALA A 413 -3.43 12.25 -16.70
N LEU A 414 -4.20 12.44 -15.62
CA LEU A 414 -3.64 12.58 -14.28
C LEU A 414 -2.94 11.32 -13.81
N MET A 415 -3.55 10.14 -14.00
CA MET A 415 -2.93 8.86 -13.63
C MET A 415 -1.59 8.70 -14.34
N GLU A 416 -1.54 8.90 -15.66
CA GLU A 416 -0.31 8.83 -16.45
C GLU A 416 0.73 9.88 -16.03
N ALA A 417 0.29 11.10 -15.71
CA ALA A 417 1.18 12.17 -15.26
C ALA A 417 1.79 11.90 -13.88
N SER A 418 1.08 11.17 -13.02
CA SER A 418 1.47 10.83 -11.64
C SER A 418 2.32 9.55 -11.51
N GLU A 419 2.55 8.82 -12.61
CA GLU A 419 3.31 7.57 -12.61
C GLU A 419 4.75 7.74 -12.11
N VAL A 420 5.13 6.95 -11.12
CA VAL A 420 6.50 6.93 -10.57
C VAL A 420 7.41 6.13 -11.50
N THR A 421 8.00 6.80 -12.49
CA THR A 421 8.84 6.15 -13.52
C THR A 421 10.25 5.86 -13.01
N VAL A 422 10.39 4.81 -12.20
CA VAL A 422 11.63 4.44 -11.49
C VAL A 422 12.91 4.45 -12.34
N PRO A 423 12.93 3.97 -13.60
CA PRO A 423 14.16 4.00 -14.40
C PRO A 423 14.73 5.41 -14.66
N ARG A 424 13.92 6.47 -14.46
CA ARG A 424 14.38 7.86 -14.56
C ARG A 424 15.05 8.38 -13.29
N PHE A 425 14.93 7.63 -12.19
CA PHE A 425 15.37 8.04 -10.85
C PHE A 425 16.38 7.08 -10.22
N ILE A 426 17.11 6.31 -11.03
CA ILE A 426 18.12 5.35 -10.54
C ILE A 426 19.13 6.03 -9.62
N ARG A 427 19.52 7.28 -9.92
CA ARG A 427 20.47 8.02 -9.09
C ARG A 427 19.93 8.23 -7.67
N GLU A 428 18.67 8.60 -7.52
CA GLU A 428 18.01 8.83 -6.24
C GLU A 428 17.78 7.52 -5.47
N LEU A 429 17.55 6.42 -6.18
CA LEU A 429 17.45 5.08 -5.57
C LEU A 429 18.79 4.65 -5.00
N VAL A 430 19.87 4.76 -5.78
CA VAL A 430 21.22 4.31 -5.40
C VAL A 430 21.86 5.24 -4.37
N HIS A 431 21.69 6.55 -4.55
CA HIS A 431 22.26 7.60 -3.69
C HIS A 431 21.14 8.46 -3.09
N PRO A 432 20.58 8.06 -1.93
CA PRO A 432 19.53 8.81 -1.25
C PRO A 432 20.03 10.22 -0.90
N PRO A 433 19.36 11.29 -1.34
CA PRO A 433 19.76 12.66 -1.04
C PRO A 433 19.21 13.13 0.31
N GLU A 434 19.87 14.09 0.94
CA GLU A 434 19.37 14.80 2.13
C GLU A 434 18.92 13.87 3.28
N VAL A 435 19.66 12.78 3.48
CA VAL A 435 19.34 11.69 4.42
C VAL A 435 19.17 12.21 5.86
N GLU A 436 19.89 13.27 6.23
CA GLU A 436 19.82 13.94 7.52
C GLU A 436 18.45 14.53 7.85
N LYS A 437 17.61 14.87 6.84
CA LYS A 437 16.25 15.37 7.06
C LYS A 437 15.29 14.29 7.59
N PHE A 438 15.63 13.03 7.40
CA PHE A 438 14.80 11.87 7.74
C PHE A 438 15.30 11.14 9.00
N LYS A 439 15.96 11.88 9.90
CA LYS A 439 16.54 11.31 11.11
C LYS A 439 15.44 10.64 11.96
N PRO A 440 15.58 9.35 12.31
CA PRO A 440 14.66 8.67 13.22
C PRO A 440 14.66 9.32 14.60
N THR A 441 13.48 9.33 15.23
CA THR A 441 13.33 9.71 16.64
C THR A 441 12.65 8.57 17.39
N ALA A 442 13.16 8.25 18.59
CA ALA A 442 12.51 7.25 19.44
C ALA A 442 11.13 7.77 19.87
N VAL A 443 10.11 6.91 19.85
CA VAL A 443 8.77 7.28 20.34
C VAL A 443 8.73 7.01 21.84
N LYS A 444 8.66 8.07 22.64
CA LYS A 444 8.40 7.96 24.09
C LYS A 444 6.91 8.19 24.37
N GLU A 445 6.37 7.48 25.35
CA GLU A 445 5.00 7.69 25.83
C GLU A 445 4.78 9.19 26.13
N GLY A 446 3.79 9.80 25.46
CA GLY A 446 3.39 11.21 25.67
C GLY A 446 4.17 12.32 24.93
N GLU A 447 5.16 12.02 24.06
CA GLU A 447 5.88 13.06 23.30
C GLU A 447 5.09 13.58 22.09
N LYS A 448 4.78 14.89 22.05
CA LYS A 448 4.05 15.55 20.93
C LYS A 448 4.83 15.55 19.60
N VAL A 449 4.14 15.75 18.48
CA VAL A 449 4.79 16.00 17.17
C VAL A 449 5.64 17.27 17.27
N PRO A 450 6.91 17.29 16.83
CA PRO A 450 7.78 18.46 16.95
C PRO A 450 7.31 19.55 16.00
N GLU A 451 7.47 20.83 16.37
CA GLU A 451 7.29 21.93 15.43
C GLU A 451 8.32 21.81 14.30
N SER A 452 7.85 21.76 13.06
CA SER A 452 8.72 21.84 11.89
C SER A 452 9.49 23.17 11.94
N GLY A 453 10.80 23.11 12.15
CA GLY A 453 11.69 24.25 11.92
C GLY A 453 11.56 24.69 10.46
N GLY A 454 11.28 25.98 10.25
CA GLY A 454 10.95 26.58 8.96
C GLY A 454 12.11 26.71 7.97
#